data_AF-A0A1X3G7S7-F1
#
_entry.id   AF-A0A1X3G7S7-F1
#
_cell.length_a   1.000
_cell.length_b   1.000
_cell.length_c   1.000
_cell.angle_alpha   90.00
_cell.angle_beta   90.00
_cell.angle_gamma   90.00
#
_symmetry.space_group_name_H-M   'P 1'
#
loop_
_entity.id
_entity.type
_entity.pdbx_description
1 polymer ?
#
loop_
_entity_poly.entity_id
_entity_poly.type
_entity_poly.pdbx_seq_one_letter_code
_entity_poly.pdbx_strand_id
1 'polypeptide(L)'
;MFPAKLAASLLGSALLLTPVLAGDDGRYDHSPLKPWFESLQSEFGKCCTDADGYIVSDADWESTRGRYRVLIDDEWVIVPDGAVITQPNRFGRKRRSAPTFSRHMG
;
A
#
# COMPACT_ATOMS: atom_id res chain seq x y z
N MET A 1 36.81 39.96 39.62
CA MET A 1 35.34 40.00 39.57
C MET A 1 34.90 39.08 38.45
N PHE A 2 34.50 37.85 38.75
CA PHE A 2 33.83 36.98 37.78
C PHE A 2 32.31 37.14 37.96
N PRO A 3 31.55 37.22 36.88
CA PRO A 3 30.45 36.27 36.81
C PRO A 3 30.36 35.60 35.45
N ALA A 4 30.20 34.28 35.56
CA ALA A 4 29.84 33.34 34.52
C ALA A 4 28.60 33.78 33.73
N LYS A 5 28.65 33.58 32.41
CA LYS A 5 27.48 33.16 31.64
C LYS A 5 27.91 32.11 30.64
N LEU A 6 28.08 30.89 31.17
CA LEU A 6 27.82 29.67 30.41
C LEU A 6 26.36 29.73 29.97
N ALA A 7 26.12 29.87 28.68
CA ALA A 7 24.83 29.55 28.09
C ALA A 7 25.07 29.16 26.63
N ALA A 8 25.76 28.03 26.43
CA ALA A 8 25.70 27.30 25.19
C ALA A 8 24.25 26.81 25.00
N SER A 9 23.47 27.54 24.20
CA SER A 9 22.13 27.10 23.81
C SER A 9 22.25 26.31 22.51
N LEU A 10 22.67 25.05 22.62
CA LEU A 10 22.40 24.04 21.59
C LEU A 10 20.93 23.66 21.74
N LEU A 11 20.04 24.44 21.12
CA LEU A 11 18.65 24.04 20.98
C LEU A 11 18.60 22.89 19.98
N GLY A 12 18.70 21.66 20.50
CA GLY A 12 18.37 20.46 19.76
C GLY A 12 16.90 20.49 19.38
N SER A 13 16.62 20.33 18.10
CA SER A 13 15.32 19.81 17.64
C SER A 13 15.61 18.50 16.95
N ALA A 14 15.39 17.42 17.70
CA ALA A 14 15.40 16.06 17.19
C ALA A 14 14.39 15.97 16.04
N LEU A 15 14.85 15.58 14.85
CA LEU A 15 13.94 15.12 13.81
C LEU A 15 13.19 13.90 14.37
N LEU A 16 11.89 14.07 14.64
CA LEU A 16 11.01 12.97 14.95
C LEU A 16 10.88 12.12 13.69
N LEU A 17 11.71 11.08 13.58
CA LEU A 17 11.50 9.97 12.65
C LEU A 17 10.33 9.16 13.20
N THR A 18 9.09 9.59 12.94
CA THR A 18 7.92 8.74 13.19
C THR A 18 7.98 7.61 12.17
N PRO A 19 8.13 6.33 12.58
CA PRO A 19 7.92 5.25 11.66
C PRO A 19 6.46 5.30 11.22
N VAL A 20 6.22 5.59 9.94
CA VAL A 20 4.95 5.26 9.31
C VAL A 20 4.89 3.73 9.35
N LEU A 21 4.06 3.18 10.24
CA LEU A 21 3.68 1.78 10.13
C LEU A 21 2.68 1.69 8.97
N ALA A 22 3.25 1.33 7.83
CA ALA A 22 2.61 0.74 6.66
C ALA A 22 1.99 -0.64 6.98
N GLY A 23 1.25 -0.73 8.08
CA GLY A 23 0.75 -1.99 8.63
C GLY A 23 -0.67 -2.26 8.17
N ASP A 24 -0.96 -3.52 7.82
CA ASP A 24 -2.35 -3.96 7.75
C ASP A 24 -3.09 -3.62 9.06
N ASP A 25 -4.37 -3.25 8.98
CA ASP A 25 -5.15 -2.90 10.17
C ASP A 25 -5.72 -4.15 10.88
N GLY A 26 -5.17 -5.34 10.62
CA GLY A 26 -5.60 -6.63 11.18
C GLY A 26 -7.04 -7.03 10.82
N ARG A 27 -7.72 -6.29 9.92
CA ARG A 27 -9.16 -6.44 9.64
C ARG A 27 -9.57 -7.85 9.20
N TYR A 28 -8.64 -8.61 8.62
CA TYR A 28 -8.87 -9.97 8.14
C TYR A 28 -8.14 -11.05 8.94
N ASP A 29 -7.56 -10.76 10.10
CA ASP A 29 -6.77 -11.71 10.88
C ASP A 29 -7.53 -12.97 11.32
N HIS A 30 -8.85 -12.84 11.52
CA HIS A 30 -9.73 -13.94 11.88
C HIS A 30 -10.67 -14.35 10.72
N SER A 31 -10.39 -13.89 9.50
CA SER A 31 -11.17 -14.22 8.32
C SER A 31 -10.73 -15.56 7.70
N PRO A 32 -11.67 -16.41 7.24
CA PRO A 32 -11.32 -17.59 6.43
C PRO A 32 -10.64 -17.23 5.09
N LEU A 33 -10.67 -15.95 4.69
CA LEU A 33 -9.97 -15.45 3.51
C LEU A 33 -8.49 -15.13 3.75
N LYS A 34 -8.01 -15.09 5.01
CA LYS A 34 -6.62 -14.74 5.34
C LYS A 34 -5.58 -15.58 4.57
N PRO A 35 -5.69 -16.93 4.52
CA PRO A 35 -4.71 -17.73 3.78
C PRO A 35 -4.73 -17.44 2.27
N TRP A 36 -5.89 -17.04 1.74
CA TRP A 36 -5.98 -16.64 0.34
C TRP A 36 -5.29 -15.29 0.10
N PHE A 37 -5.52 -14.28 0.95
CA PHE A 37 -4.81 -13.00 0.87
C PHE A 37 -3.29 -13.20 0.95
N GLU A 38 -2.80 -14.00 1.90
CA GLU A 38 -1.37 -14.30 2.07
C GLU A 38 -0.75 -15.11 0.92
N SER A 39 -1.58 -15.77 0.10
CA SER A 39 -1.15 -16.51 -1.11
C SER A 39 -1.06 -15.64 -2.36
N LEU A 40 -1.58 -14.41 -2.31
CA LEU A 40 -1.57 -13.52 -3.45
C LEU A 40 -0.15 -13.01 -3.74
N GLN A 41 0.25 -13.16 -5.00
CA GLN A 41 1.53 -12.71 -5.51
C GLN A 41 1.39 -12.24 -6.96
N SER A 42 2.22 -11.26 -7.33
CA SER A 42 2.41 -10.78 -8.68
C SER A 42 3.78 -11.27 -9.20
N GLU A 43 4.20 -10.83 -10.39
CA GLU A 43 5.57 -11.05 -10.87
C GLU A 43 6.63 -10.34 -10.02
N PHE A 44 6.21 -9.33 -9.24
CA PHE A 44 7.07 -8.57 -8.34
C PHE A 44 7.15 -9.16 -6.92
N GLY A 45 6.45 -10.26 -6.65
CA GLY A 45 6.49 -10.97 -5.36
C GLY A 45 5.17 -10.94 -4.60
N LYS A 46 5.23 -11.26 -3.31
CA LYS A 46 4.05 -11.32 -2.43
C LYS A 46 3.50 -9.92 -2.16
N CYS A 47 2.18 -9.77 -2.22
CA CYS A 47 1.54 -8.45 -2.04
C CYS A 47 1.05 -8.15 -0.64
N CYS A 48 0.66 -9.16 0.11
CA CYS A 48 -0.42 -8.92 1.08
C CYS A 48 -0.04 -9.43 2.47
N THR A 49 1.26 -9.50 2.76
CA THR A 49 1.81 -9.78 4.10
C THR A 49 2.40 -8.54 4.75
N ASP A 50 3.05 -7.66 3.97
CA ASP A 50 3.72 -6.46 4.49
C ASP A 50 3.48 -5.20 3.62
N ALA A 51 2.61 -5.26 2.61
CA ALA A 51 2.47 -4.15 1.67
C ALA A 51 1.24 -3.29 1.98
N ASP A 52 1.46 -1.97 1.96
CA ASP A 52 0.39 -0.98 1.90
C ASP A 52 -0.39 -1.14 0.59
N GLY A 53 -1.58 -1.74 0.71
CA GLY A 53 -2.56 -1.85 -0.37
C GLY A 53 -3.63 -0.77 -0.23
N TYR A 54 -4.01 -0.14 -1.34
CA TYR A 54 -5.19 0.71 -1.39
C TYR A 54 -6.36 -0.06 -2.03
N ILE A 55 -7.54 0.01 -1.42
CA ILE A 55 -8.77 -0.47 -2.06
C ILE A 55 -9.29 0.66 -2.95
N VAL A 56 -9.16 0.47 -4.27
CA VAL A 56 -9.74 1.39 -5.27
C VAL A 56 -11.19 1.00 -5.56
N SER A 57 -12.08 1.99 -5.67
CA SER A 57 -13.48 1.72 -6.02
C SER A 57 -13.62 1.47 -7.53
N ASP A 58 -14.74 0.87 -7.95
CA ASP A 58 -15.00 0.58 -9.37
C ASP A 58 -14.89 1.81 -10.30
N ALA A 59 -15.18 3.01 -9.79
CA ALA A 59 -15.08 4.24 -10.57
C ALA A 59 -13.63 4.73 -10.74
N ASP A 60 -12.73 4.24 -9.89
CA ASP A 60 -11.34 4.67 -9.78
C ASP A 60 -10.39 3.71 -10.52
N TRP A 61 -10.91 2.81 -11.34
CA TRP A 61 -10.10 1.99 -12.23
C TRP A 61 -10.80 1.70 -13.55
N GLU A 62 -10.00 1.51 -14.59
CA GLU A 62 -10.48 1.13 -15.91
C GLU A 62 -9.70 -0.07 -16.44
N SER A 63 -10.37 -0.88 -17.27
CA SER A 63 -9.71 -1.94 -18.02
C SER A 63 -9.97 -1.79 -19.52
N THR A 64 -8.90 -1.82 -20.30
CA THR A 64 -8.96 -1.81 -21.76
C THR A 64 -8.14 -2.96 -22.30
N ARG A 65 -8.81 -3.95 -22.90
CA ARG A 65 -8.17 -5.15 -23.50
C ARG A 65 -7.23 -5.90 -22.55
N GLY A 66 -7.64 -6.05 -21.28
CA GLY A 66 -6.86 -6.76 -20.26
C GLY A 66 -5.77 -5.93 -19.58
N ARG A 67 -5.53 -4.69 -20.02
CA ARG A 67 -4.67 -3.73 -19.33
C ARG A 67 -5.47 -2.87 -18.38
N TYR A 68 -4.88 -2.51 -17.25
CA TYR A 68 -5.55 -1.74 -16.20
C TYR A 68 -4.89 -0.38 -16.02
N ARG A 69 -5.71 0.60 -15.63
CA ARG A 69 -5.25 1.85 -15.03
C ARG A 69 -6.07 2.14 -13.78
N VAL A 70 -5.44 2.75 -12.79
CA VAL A 70 -6.05 3.11 -11.51
C VAL A 70 -5.90 4.61 -11.31
N LEU A 71 -6.90 5.25 -10.71
CA LEU A 71 -6.88 6.65 -10.33
C LEU A 71 -6.33 6.73 -8.90
N ILE A 72 -5.16 7.34 -8.74
CA ILE A 72 -4.47 7.51 -7.45
C ILE A 72 -4.03 8.96 -7.38
N ASP A 73 -4.33 9.64 -6.27
CA ASP A 73 -3.94 11.05 -6.05
C ASP A 73 -4.35 11.96 -7.24
N ASP A 74 -5.57 11.75 -7.77
CA ASP A 74 -6.14 12.40 -8.96
C ASP A 74 -5.38 12.17 -10.29
N GLU A 75 -4.45 11.21 -10.32
CA GLU A 75 -3.69 10.82 -11.51
C GLU A 75 -4.03 9.40 -11.97
N TRP A 76 -4.17 9.23 -13.30
CA TRP A 76 -4.32 7.91 -13.91
C TRP A 76 -2.96 7.21 -14.06
N VAL A 77 -2.72 6.20 -13.22
CA VAL A 77 -1.52 5.37 -13.25
C VAL A 77 -1.79 4.08 -14.01
N ILE A 78 -0.94 3.76 -14.99
CA ILE A 78 -1.01 2.49 -15.71
C ILE A 78 -0.49 1.37 -14.79
N VAL A 79 -1.27 0.30 -14.65
CA VAL A 79 -0.83 -0.89 -13.92
C VAL A 79 0.05 -1.72 -14.86
N PRO A 80 1.32 -2.01 -14.51
CA PRO A 80 2.15 -2.91 -15.28
C PRO A 80 1.51 -4.30 -15.38
N ASP A 81 1.65 -4.97 -16.52
CA ASP A 81 1.05 -6.30 -16.72
C ASP A 81 1.50 -7.30 -15.64
N GLY A 82 2.78 -7.27 -15.25
CA GLY A 82 3.34 -8.12 -14.20
C GLY A 82 2.83 -7.83 -12.78
N ALA A 83 2.19 -6.68 -12.55
CA ALA A 83 1.58 -6.32 -11.27
C ALA A 83 0.15 -6.88 -11.14
N VAL A 84 -0.46 -7.35 -12.24
CA VAL A 84 -1.83 -7.87 -12.25
C VAL A 84 -1.88 -9.27 -11.65
N ILE A 85 -2.66 -9.43 -10.58
CA ILE A 85 -2.92 -10.74 -9.97
C ILE A 85 -3.94 -11.50 -10.82
N THR A 86 -3.53 -12.65 -11.34
CA THR A 86 -4.37 -13.48 -12.25
C THR A 86 -5.22 -14.51 -11.51
N GLN A 87 -4.99 -14.70 -10.22
CA GLN A 87 -5.76 -15.65 -9.39
C GLN A 87 -7.23 -15.20 -9.26
N PRO A 88 -8.20 -16.14 -9.18
CA PRO A 88 -9.60 -15.79 -9.00
C PRO A 88 -9.85 -14.95 -7.73
N ASN A 89 -10.56 -13.83 -7.87
CA ASN A 89 -10.95 -13.01 -6.73
C ASN A 89 -11.98 -13.74 -5.85
N ARG A 90 -11.61 -14.03 -4.59
CA ARG A 90 -12.47 -14.66 -3.58
C ARG A 90 -13.12 -13.65 -2.63
N PHE A 91 -12.72 -12.39 -2.71
CA PHE A 91 -13.23 -11.31 -1.89
C PHE A 91 -14.37 -10.57 -2.61
N GLY A 92 -15.59 -10.70 -2.07
CA GLY A 92 -16.75 -9.88 -2.48
C GLY A 92 -17.33 -10.19 -3.87
N ARG A 93 -18.53 -9.67 -4.15
CA ARG A 93 -19.39 -10.06 -5.29
C ARG A 93 -18.77 -9.68 -6.65
N LYS A 94 -18.65 -10.68 -7.53
CA LYS A 94 -18.59 -10.61 -9.01
C LYS A 94 -18.34 -9.20 -9.58
N ARG A 95 -17.13 -8.69 -9.47
CA ARG A 95 -16.63 -7.69 -10.42
C ARG A 95 -15.24 -8.13 -10.81
N ARG A 96 -15.00 -8.10 -12.12
CA ARG A 96 -13.71 -8.43 -12.78
C ARG A 96 -12.60 -7.96 -11.87
N SER A 97 -11.69 -8.89 -11.53
CA SER A 97 -10.36 -8.66 -10.98
C SER A 97 -10.05 -7.18 -10.76
N ALA A 98 -10.51 -6.60 -9.65
CA ALA A 98 -10.03 -5.27 -9.31
C ALA A 98 -8.51 -5.44 -9.16
N PRO A 99 -7.68 -4.63 -9.84
CA PRO A 99 -6.25 -4.73 -9.67
C PRO A 99 -5.96 -4.37 -8.22
N THR A 100 -5.57 -5.35 -7.40
CA THR A 100 -4.97 -5.08 -6.10
C THR A 100 -3.62 -4.44 -6.40
N PHE A 101 -3.54 -3.12 -6.25
CA PHE A 101 -2.32 -2.36 -6.49
C PHE A 101 -1.69 -2.03 -5.13
N SER A 102 -0.47 -2.52 -4.89
CA SER A 102 0.37 -2.01 -3.82
C SER A 102 1.36 -1.03 -4.43
N ARG A 103 1.45 0.17 -3.85
CA ARG A 103 2.34 1.24 -4.32
C ARG A 103 3.83 0.84 -4.23
N HIS A 104 4.16 -0.23 -3.51
CA HIS A 104 5.52 -0.79 -3.40
C HIS A 104 5.89 -1.80 -4.49
N MET A 105 4.96 -2.14 -5.40
CA MET A 105 5.23 -3.00 -6.56
C MET A 105 5.50 -2.22 -7.86
N GLY A 106 5.76 -0.90 -7.75
CA GLY A 106 6.13 -0.02 -8.84
C GLY A 106 7.36 0.80 -8.48
#